data_AF-A0A965B500-F1
#
_entry.id   AF-A0A965B500-F1
#
_cell.length_a   1.000
_cell.length_b   1.000
_cell.length_c   1.000
_cell.angle_alpha   90.00
_cell.angle_beta   90.00
_cell.angle_gamma   90.00
#
_symmetry.space_group_name_H-M   'P 1'
#
loop_
_entity.id
_entity.type
_entity.pdbx_description
1 polymer ?
#
loop_
_entity_poly.entity_id
_entity_poly.type
_entity_poly.pdbx_seq_one_letter_code
_entity_poly.pdbx_strand_id
1 'polypeptide(L)'
;AKVRTMPAKPIEQRQSELGITNPVPRHVATAIMACLAKEPAARPASVKAFAATLGLGELEAAAVSASPAETAVPVALPGPSDLQRGLWTGLAGVAFLGALVLLITKLLASK
;
A
#
# COMPACT_ATOMS: atom_id res chain seq x y z
N ALA A 1 -16.54 14.50 2.00
CA ALA A 1 -16.17 13.74 0.78
C ALA A 1 -17.42 13.44 -0.04
N LYS A 2 -17.39 13.60 -1.37
CA LYS A 2 -18.54 13.32 -2.24
C LYS A 2 -18.64 11.81 -2.51
N VAL A 3 -19.73 11.17 -2.10
CA VAL A 3 -19.98 9.74 -2.34
C VAL A 3 -20.21 9.51 -3.83
N ARG A 4 -19.52 8.53 -4.41
CA ARG A 4 -19.70 8.15 -5.82
C ARG A 4 -20.89 7.22 -5.99
N THR A 5 -21.85 7.65 -6.80
CA THR A 5 -23.10 6.92 -7.10
C THR A 5 -22.97 5.97 -8.29
N MET A 6 -21.95 6.14 -9.14
CA MET A 6 -21.75 5.27 -10.29
C MET A 6 -21.49 3.82 -9.87
N PRO A 7 -21.98 2.83 -10.63
CA PRO A 7 -21.71 1.43 -10.36
C PRO A 7 -20.21 1.14 -10.44
N ALA A 8 -19.75 0.20 -9.62
CA ALA A 8 -18.37 -0.27 -9.70
C ALA A 8 -18.17 -1.05 -11.00
N LYS A 9 -17.03 -0.83 -11.66
CA LYS A 9 -16.59 -1.70 -12.76
C LYS A 9 -16.17 -3.06 -12.20
N PRO A 10 -16.32 -4.15 -12.97
CA PRO A 10 -15.77 -5.46 -12.61
C PRO A 10 -14.27 -5.40 -12.31
N ILE A 11 -13.79 -6.27 -11.44
CA ILE A 11 -12.40 -6.23 -10.98
C ILE A 11 -11.42 -6.52 -12.12
N GLU A 12 -11.79 -7.38 -13.05
CA GLU A 12 -11.01 -7.75 -14.24
C GLU A 12 -10.84 -6.54 -15.16
N GLN A 13 -11.90 -5.75 -15.35
CA GLN A 13 -11.82 -4.52 -16.13
C GLN A 13 -10.89 -3.50 -15.48
N ARG A 14 -10.94 -3.38 -14.15
CA ARG A 14 -10.05 -2.48 -13.39
C ARG A 14 -8.60 -2.93 -13.46
N GLN A 15 -8.35 -4.23 -13.39
CA GLN A 15 -7.01 -4.79 -13.55
C GLN A 15 -6.43 -4.49 -14.93
N SER A 16 -7.21 -4.70 -15.99
CA SER A 16 -6.81 -4.36 -17.36
C SER A 16 -6.51 -2.86 -17.53
N GLU A 17 -7.36 -1.99 -16.98
CA GLU A 17 -7.15 -0.53 -16.99
C GLU A 17 -5.86 -0.12 -16.27
N LEU A 18 -5.42 -0.90 -15.28
CA LEU A 18 -4.22 -0.64 -14.49
C LEU A 18 -2.99 -1.44 -14.95
N GLY A 19 -3.12 -2.27 -15.98
CA GLY A 19 -2.04 -3.15 -16.44
C GLY A 19 -1.65 -4.22 -15.42
N ILE A 20 -2.56 -4.63 -14.53
CA ILE A 20 -2.32 -5.64 -13.51
C ILE A 20 -2.66 -7.03 -14.07
N THR A 21 -1.69 -7.93 -14.12
CA THR A 21 -1.90 -9.34 -14.47
C THR A 21 -1.94 -10.19 -13.21
N ASN A 22 -3.09 -10.25 -12.56
CA ASN A 22 -3.33 -11.08 -11.38
C ASN A 22 -4.73 -11.70 -11.44
N PRO A 23 -4.88 -12.90 -12.02
CA PRO A 23 -6.19 -13.52 -12.20
C PRO A 23 -6.85 -13.77 -10.84
N VAL A 24 -7.99 -13.13 -10.62
CA VAL A 24 -8.76 -13.28 -9.38
C VAL A 24 -9.74 -14.45 -9.54
N PRO A 25 -9.79 -15.39 -8.58
CA PRO A 25 -10.79 -16.45 -8.60
C PRO A 25 -12.22 -15.90 -8.63
N ARG A 26 -13.11 -16.53 -9.40
CA ARG A 26 -14.48 -16.04 -9.64
C ARG A 26 -15.27 -15.78 -8.35
N HIS A 27 -15.13 -16.63 -7.33
CA HIS A 27 -15.84 -16.46 -6.06
C HIS A 27 -15.38 -15.21 -5.31
N VAL A 28 -14.09 -14.89 -5.34
CA VAL A 28 -13.53 -13.66 -4.75
C VAL A 28 -14.01 -12.42 -5.51
N ALA A 29 -13.98 -12.46 -6.86
CA ALA A 29 -14.50 -11.36 -7.67
C ALA A 29 -15.98 -11.08 -7.37
N THR A 30 -16.78 -12.14 -7.25
CA THR A 30 -18.20 -12.04 -6.89
C THR A 30 -18.39 -11.45 -5.49
N ALA A 31 -17.60 -11.91 -4.51
CA ALA A 31 -17.66 -11.39 -3.14
C ALA A 31 -17.28 -9.90 -3.07
N ILE A 32 -16.25 -9.47 -3.80
CA ILE A 32 -15.87 -8.06 -3.92
C ILE A 32 -17.02 -7.25 -4.54
N MET A 33 -17.61 -7.72 -5.63
CA MET A 33 -18.69 -7.01 -6.31
C MET A 33 -19.96 -6.91 -5.45
N ALA A 34 -20.28 -7.93 -4.66
CA ALA A 34 -21.38 -7.88 -3.69
C ALA A 34 -21.15 -6.79 -2.63
N CYS A 35 -19.93 -6.69 -2.08
CA CYS A 35 -19.57 -5.63 -1.14
C CYS A 35 -19.65 -4.22 -1.75
N LEU A 36 -19.36 -4.07 -3.03
CA LEU A 36 -19.37 -2.80 -3.75
C LEU A 36 -20.75 -2.40 -4.29
N ALA A 37 -21.76 -3.27 -4.18
CA ALA A 37 -23.12 -3.01 -4.64
C ALA A 37 -23.69 -1.75 -3.99
N LYS A 38 -24.48 -0.96 -4.73
CA LYS A 38 -25.13 0.23 -4.16
C LYS A 38 -26.36 -0.14 -3.36
N GLU A 39 -27.07 -1.17 -3.80
CA GLU A 39 -28.21 -1.74 -3.08
C GLU A 39 -27.76 -2.47 -1.80
N PRO A 40 -28.32 -2.12 -0.63
CA PRO A 40 -27.92 -2.72 0.63
C PRO A 40 -28.26 -4.22 0.70
N ALA A 41 -29.36 -4.63 0.06
CA ALA A 41 -29.79 -6.02 0.01
C ALA A 41 -28.84 -6.93 -0.79
N ALA A 42 -28.05 -6.36 -1.70
CA ALA A 42 -27.07 -7.10 -2.48
C ALA A 42 -25.71 -7.23 -1.76
N ARG A 43 -25.52 -6.49 -0.66
CA ARG A 43 -24.30 -6.59 0.15
C ARG A 43 -24.41 -7.76 1.12
N PRO A 44 -23.30 -8.42 1.44
CA PRO A 44 -23.29 -9.37 2.55
C PRO A 44 -23.70 -8.64 3.83
N ALA A 45 -24.72 -9.18 4.50
CA ALA A 45 -25.31 -8.58 5.71
C ALA A 45 -24.35 -8.58 6.91
N SER A 46 -23.34 -9.45 6.89
CA SER A 46 -22.37 -9.59 7.98
C SER A 46 -21.01 -10.08 7.47
N VAL A 47 -19.97 -9.91 8.30
CA VAL A 47 -18.63 -10.43 8.05
C VAL A 47 -18.65 -11.96 7.92
N LYS A 48 -19.46 -12.66 8.72
CA LYS A 48 -19.63 -14.11 8.63
C LYS A 48 -20.21 -14.54 7.27
N ALA A 49 -21.20 -13.80 6.76
CA ALA A 49 -21.75 -14.06 5.43
C ALA A 49 -20.70 -13.85 4.33
N PHE A 50 -19.87 -12.81 4.43
CA PHE A 50 -18.76 -12.59 3.52
C PHE A 50 -17.69 -13.70 3.61
N ALA A 51 -17.29 -14.11 4.81
CA ALA A 51 -16.30 -15.16 5.03
C ALA A 51 -16.71 -16.50 4.40
N ALA A 52 -18.00 -16.86 4.51
CA ALA A 52 -18.55 -18.04 3.87
C ALA A 52 -18.38 -18.00 2.34
N THR A 53 -18.52 -16.84 1.70
CA THR A 53 -18.29 -16.71 0.24
C THR A 53 -16.84 -16.91 -0.18
N LEU A 54 -15.89 -16.71 0.74
CA LEU A 54 -14.46 -16.90 0.52
C LEU A 54 -13.98 -18.30 0.92
N GLY A 55 -14.87 -19.16 1.45
CA GLY A 55 -14.47 -20.46 1.99
C GLY A 55 -13.59 -20.37 3.23
N LEU A 56 -13.58 -19.21 3.89
CA LEU A 56 -12.95 -19.04 5.19
C LEU A 56 -13.91 -19.68 6.22
N GLY A 57 -13.41 -20.62 7.02
CA GLY A 57 -14.20 -21.37 8.00
C GLY A 57 -14.83 -20.49 9.10
N GLU A 58 -15.20 -21.09 10.24
CA GLU A 58 -15.71 -20.34 11.39
C GLU A 58 -14.62 -19.37 11.88
N LEU A 59 -14.67 -18.14 11.41
CA LEU A 59 -13.90 -17.04 11.96
C LEU A 59 -14.46 -16.80 13.36
N GLU A 60 -13.78 -17.34 14.36
CA GLU A 60 -13.90 -16.90 15.75
C GLU A 60 -13.83 -15.37 15.72
N ALA A 61 -14.94 -14.74 16.09
CA ALA A 61 -15.09 -13.30 16.03
C ALA A 61 -14.13 -12.70 17.06
N ALA A 62 -12.88 -12.46 16.66
CA ALA A 62 -11.96 -11.66 17.43
C ALA A 62 -12.64 -10.31 17.63
N ALA A 63 -13.16 -10.10 18.83
CA ALA A 63 -13.78 -8.86 19.23
C ALA A 63 -12.72 -7.78 19.10
N VAL A 64 -12.74 -7.07 17.98
CA VAL A 64 -12.10 -5.77 17.89
C VAL A 64 -12.85 -4.91 18.87
N SER A 65 -12.27 -4.76 20.06
CA SER A 65 -12.72 -3.81 21.06
C SER A 65 -12.86 -2.48 20.34
N ALA A 66 -14.10 -2.03 20.15
CA ALA A 66 -14.38 -0.73 19.56
C ALA A 66 -13.70 0.32 20.45
N SER A 67 -12.53 0.78 20.02
CA SER A 67 -11.85 1.91 20.63
C SER A 67 -12.68 3.15 20.32
N PRO A 68 -13.17 3.89 21.33
CA PRO A 68 -13.93 5.09 21.08
C PRO A 68 -12.96 6.16 20.53
N ALA A 69 -13.40 6.86 19.49
CA ALA A 69 -12.82 8.10 18.98
C ALA A 69 -11.34 8.01 18.56
N GLU A 70 -11.14 7.70 17.28
CA GLU A 70 -9.96 8.14 16.52
C GLU A 70 -9.88 9.67 16.58
N THR A 71 -9.20 10.18 17.61
CA THR A 71 -8.58 11.50 17.55
C THR A 71 -7.56 11.41 16.43
N ALA A 72 -7.86 12.08 15.32
CA ALA A 72 -7.00 12.15 14.15
C ALA A 72 -5.54 12.36 14.57
N VAL A 73 -4.71 11.34 14.37
CA VAL A 73 -3.28 11.53 14.30
C VAL A 73 -3.06 12.19 12.93
N PRO A 74 -2.66 13.46 12.84
CA PRO A 74 -2.36 14.05 11.55
C PRO A 74 -1.20 13.23 10.97
N VAL A 75 -1.47 12.52 9.87
CA VAL A 75 -0.44 11.98 9.00
C VAL A 75 0.28 13.21 8.44
N ALA A 76 1.35 13.61 9.12
CA ALA A 76 2.30 14.56 8.59
C ALA A 76 2.91 13.93 7.34
N LEU A 77 2.44 14.36 6.16
CA LEU A 77 3.17 14.13 4.92
C LEU A 77 4.59 14.67 5.13
N PRO A 78 5.65 13.88 4.88
CA PRO A 78 7.00 14.39 4.94
C PRO A 78 7.12 15.57 3.97
N GLY A 79 7.51 16.73 4.49
CA GLY A 79 7.68 17.93 3.70
C GLY A 79 8.83 17.77 2.70
N PRO A 80 8.87 18.57 1.62
CA PRO A 80 9.96 18.54 0.64
C PRO A 80 11.36 18.79 1.25
N SER A 81 11.42 19.30 2.47
CA SER A 81 12.66 19.53 3.24
C SER A 81 13.38 18.26 3.72
N ASP A 82 12.71 17.11 3.78
CA ASP A 82 13.38 15.85 4.17
C ASP A 82 14.20 15.23 3.03
N LEU A 83 13.78 15.49 1.78
CA LEU A 83 14.53 15.10 0.57
C LEU A 83 15.82 15.90 0.40
N GLN A 84 15.86 17.14 0.88
CA GLN A 84 17.02 18.02 0.72
C GLN A 84 18.16 17.66 1.69
N ARG A 85 17.90 17.01 2.83
CA ARG A 85 18.95 16.55 3.77
C ARG A 85 19.68 15.29 3.32
N GLY A 86 19.04 14.41 2.56
CA GLY A 86 19.66 13.18 2.05
C GLY A 86 20.63 13.40 0.89
N LEU A 87 20.54 14.54 0.20
CA LEU A 87 21.34 14.82 -0.99
C LEU A 87 22.78 15.30 -0.66
N TRP A 88 22.98 15.91 0.51
CA TRP A 88 24.30 16.44 0.91
C TRP A 88 25.21 15.40 1.58
N THR A 89 24.63 14.41 2.26
CA THR A 89 25.43 13.35 2.92
C THR A 89 26.04 12.37 1.91
N GLY A 90 25.44 12.22 0.72
CA GLY A 90 26.00 11.41 -0.37
C GLY A 90 27.23 12.04 -1.04
N LEU A 91 27.23 13.35 -1.26
CA LEU A 91 28.32 14.05 -1.96
C LEU A 91 29.62 14.11 -1.13
N ALA A 92 29.51 14.27 0.19
CA ALA A 92 30.70 14.28 1.07
C ALA A 92 31.39 12.90 1.13
N GLY A 93 30.61 11.80 1.11
CA GLY A 93 31.15 10.44 1.16
C GLY A 93 31.94 10.03 -0.09
N VAL A 94 31.45 10.41 -1.28
CA VAL A 94 32.11 10.07 -2.55
C VAL A 94 33.43 10.83 -2.73
N ALA A 95 33.50 12.09 -2.28
CA ALA A 95 34.73 12.88 -2.31
C ALA A 95 35.82 12.28 -1.40
N PHE A 96 35.44 11.80 -0.21
CA PHE A 96 36.40 11.22 0.74
C PHE A 96 36.98 9.89 0.25
N LEU A 97 36.14 9.02 -0.34
CA LEU A 97 36.60 7.76 -0.93
C LEU A 97 37.54 8.01 -2.12
N GLY A 98 37.21 8.97 -2.98
CA GLY A 98 38.04 9.35 -4.13
C GLY A 98 39.41 9.88 -3.71
N ALA A 99 39.45 10.78 -2.72
CA ALA A 99 40.71 11.32 -2.19
C ALA A 99 41.57 10.24 -1.52
N LEU A 100 40.97 9.32 -0.78
CA LEU A 100 41.67 8.20 -0.14
C LEU A 100 42.29 7.25 -1.18
N VAL A 101 41.55 6.90 -2.22
CA VAL A 101 42.07 6.07 -3.33
C VAL A 101 43.24 6.79 -4.00
N LEU A 102 43.11 8.08 -4.29
CA LEU A 102 44.18 8.85 -4.96
C LEU A 102 45.45 8.97 -4.09
N LEU A 103 45.29 9.12 -2.78
CA LEU A 103 46.39 9.12 -1.81
C LEU A 103 47.12 7.77 -1.79
N ILE A 104 46.39 6.66 -1.74
CA ILE A 104 46.96 5.30 -1.74
C ILE A 104 47.75 5.06 -3.03
N THR A 105 47.20 5.43 -4.19
CA THR A 105 47.89 5.26 -5.47
C THR A 105 49.17 6.10 -5.55
N LYS A 106 49.15 7.33 -5.02
CA LYS A 106 50.34 8.20 -4.94
C LYS A 106 51.41 7.68 -3.98
N LEU A 107 51.01 7.07 -2.86
CA LEU A 107 51.93 6.43 -1.91
C LEU A 107 52.59 5.18 -2.51
N LEU A 108 51.85 4.37 -3.28
CA LEU A 108 52.41 3.24 -4.00
C LEU A 108 53.37 3.66 -5.11
N ALA A 109 53.11 4.78 -5.77
CA ALA A 109 53.94 5.29 -6.87
C ALA A 109 55.19 6.07 -6.43
N SER A 110 55.32 6.41 -5.14
CA SER A 110 56.47 7.17 -4.60
C SER A 110 57.48 6.30 -3.85
N LYS A 111 57.44 4.97 -4.05
CA LYS A 111 58.42 4.02 -3.54
C LYS A 111 59.17 3.37 -4.70
#